data_AF-V7F996-F1
#
_entry.id   AF-V7F996-F1
#
_cell.length_a   1.000
_cell.length_b   1.000
_cell.length_c   1.000
_cell.angle_alpha   90.00
_cell.angle_beta   90.00
_cell.angle_gamma   90.00
#
_symmetry.space_group_name_H-M   'P 1'
#
loop_
_entity.id
_entity.type
_entity.pdbx_description
1 polymer ?
#
loop_
_entity_poly.entity_id
_entity_poly.type
_entity_poly.pdbx_seq_one_letter_code
_entity_poly.pdbx_strand_id
1 'polypeptide(L)' 'MMQGFRSPGSFQRFLSTFSAVLNLFVPPHSKRSAFQIHLHRLNAMAQWKAAAGVIA' A
#
# COMPACT_ATOMS: atom_id res chain seq x y z
N MET A 1 11.56 -19.30 5.25
CA MET A 1 11.36 -20.16 4.07
C MET A 1 10.91 -19.26 2.91
N MET A 2 11.62 -19.24 1.78
CA MET A 2 11.37 -18.30 0.67
C MET A 2 10.28 -18.82 -0.29
N GLN A 3 9.05 -19.03 0.20
CA GLN A 3 7.83 -19.56 -0.46
C GLN A 3 7.78 -19.51 -2.02
N GLY A 4 8.58 -20.31 -2.72
CA GLY A 4 8.67 -20.33 -4.19
C GLY A 4 9.53 -19.25 -4.85
N PHE A 5 10.16 -18.35 -4.09
CA PHE A 5 11.04 -17.31 -4.63
C PHE A 5 12.43 -17.86 -4.95
N ARG A 6 12.94 -17.53 -6.14
CA ARG A 6 14.24 -18.00 -6.65
C ARG A 6 15.44 -17.28 -6.02
N SER A 7 15.24 -16.13 -5.37
CA SER A 7 16.32 -15.36 -4.74
C SER A 7 15.85 -14.51 -3.54
N PRO A 8 16.71 -14.24 -2.54
CA PRO A 8 16.34 -13.39 -1.40
C PRO A 8 15.92 -11.98 -1.83
N GLY A 9 16.60 -11.43 -2.84
CA GLY A 9 16.29 -10.10 -3.37
C GLY A 9 14.91 -10.00 -4.03
N SER A 10 14.49 -11.04 -4.78
CA SER A 10 13.15 -11.06 -5.38
C SER A 10 12.05 -11.20 -4.32
N PHE A 11 12.29 -12.01 -3.29
CA PHE A 11 11.39 -12.13 -2.15
C PHE A 11 11.26 -10.82 -1.39
N GLN A 12 12.39 -10.16 -1.09
CA GLN A 12 12.38 -8.88 -0.37
C GLN A 12 11.67 -7.79 -1.16
N ARG A 13 11.95 -7.66 -2.47
CA ARG A 13 11.24 -6.71 -3.33
C ARG A 13 9.74 -6.97 -3.33
N PHE A 14 9.32 -8.23 -3.46
CA PHE A 14 7.90 -8.59 -3.37
C PHE A 14 7.28 -8.17 -2.04
N LEU A 15 7.90 -8.53 -0.91
CA LEU A 15 7.40 -8.16 0.41
C LEU A 15 7.33 -6.65 0.60
N SER A 16 8.35 -5.91 0.20
CA SER A 16 8.38 -4.44 0.32
C SER A 16 7.28 -3.79 -0.52
N THR A 17 7.12 -4.19 -1.78
CA THR A 17 6.06 -3.66 -2.65
C THR A 17 4.68 -4.04 -2.14
N PHE A 18 4.46 -5.30 -1.80
CA PHE A 18 3.19 -5.78 -1.28
C PHE A 18 2.80 -5.08 0.03
N SER A 19 3.74 -4.95 0.96
CA SER A 19 3.51 -4.26 2.23
C SER A 19 3.23 -2.77 2.02
N ALA A 20 3.95 -2.10 1.11
CA ALA A 20 3.68 -0.70 0.78
C ALA A 20 2.27 -0.50 0.24
N VAL A 21 1.81 -1.38 -0.66
CA VAL A 21 0.44 -1.33 -1.20
C VAL A 21 -0.60 -1.56 -0.10
N LEU A 22 -0.44 -2.57 0.75
CA LEU A 22 -1.41 -2.80 1.83
C LEU A 22 -1.43 -1.64 2.85
N ASN A 23 -0.26 -1.18 3.27
CA ASN A 23 -0.15 -0.10 4.25
C ASN A 23 -0.68 1.24 3.72
N LEU A 24 -0.69 1.44 2.40
CA LEU A 24 -1.29 2.62 1.78
C LEU A 24 -2.81 2.71 2.06
N PHE A 25 -3.51 1.57 2.06
CA PHE A 25 -4.96 1.52 2.23
C PHE A 25 -5.41 1.22 3.66
N VAL A 26 -4.51 0.74 4.51
CA VAL A 26 -4.81 0.46 5.93
C VAL A 26 -4.65 1.75 6.73
N PRO A 27 -5.74 2.27 7.34
CA PRO A 27 -5.66 3.44 8.19
C PRO A 27 -4.81 3.13 9.43
N PRO A 28 -3.89 4.02 9.85
CA PRO A 28 -3.17 3.84 11.10
C PRO A 28 -4.15 3.85 12.28
N HIS A 29 -3.89 3.04 13.31
CA HIS A 29 -4.72 2.91 14.50
C HIS A 29 -4.95 4.23 15.29
N SER A 30 -4.13 5.24 15.03
CA SER A 30 -4.27 6.59 15.57
C SER A 30 -5.41 7.40 14.91
N LYS A 31 -5.85 7.04 13.70
CA LYS A 31 -6.97 7.66 12.99
C LYS A 31 -8.26 6.89 13.25
N ARG A 32 -8.95 7.21 14.35
CA ARG A 32 -10.18 6.50 14.75
C ARG A 32 -11.48 7.19 14.32
N SER A 33 -11.43 8.46 13.94
CA SER A 33 -12.66 9.16 13.51
C SER A 33 -13.05 8.77 12.08
N ALA A 34 -14.36 8.72 11.81
CA ALA A 34 -14.89 8.46 10.48
C ALA A 34 -14.35 9.45 9.44
N PHE A 35 -14.21 10.73 9.81
CA PHE A 35 -13.66 11.76 8.94
C PHE A 35 -12.19 11.51 8.56
N GLN A 36 -11.34 11.16 9.54
CA GLN A 36 -9.93 10.86 9.25
C GLN A 36 -9.76 9.60 8.40
N ILE A 37 -10.61 8.59 8.60
CA ILE A 37 -10.63 7.37 7.78
C ILE A 37 -11.06 7.71 6.35
N HIS A 38 -12.10 8.54 6.18
CA HIS A 38 -12.56 8.98 4.88
C HIS A 38 -11.47 9.74 4.11
N LEU A 39 -10.83 10.72 4.75
CA LEU A 39 -9.75 11.48 4.13
C LEU A 39 -8.54 10.59 3.79
N HIS A 40 -8.19 9.65 4.67
CA HIS A 40 -7.12 8.69 4.40
C HIS A 40 -7.40 7.86 3.13
N ARG A 41 -8.63 7.35 2.96
CA ARG A 41 -9.01 6.58 1.77
C ARG A 41 -8.94 7.40 0.48
N LEU A 42 -9.38 8.66 0.52
CA LEU A 42 -9.27 9.56 -0.63
C LEU A 42 -7.82 9.77 -1.05
N ASN A 43 -6.95 10.07 -0.07
CA ASN A 43 -5.52 10.25 -0.32
C ASN A 43 -4.85 8.96 -0.83
N ALA A 44 -5.20 7.81 -0.25
CA ALA A 44 -4.71 6.51 -0.69
C ALA A 44 -5.07 6.22 -2.16
N MET A 45 -6.33 6.48 -2.55
CA MET A 45 -6.76 6.32 -3.94
C MET A 45 -6.09 7.29 -4.90
N ALA A 46 -5.83 8.54 -4.48
CA ALA A 46 -5.08 9.49 -5.29
C ALA A 46 -3.64 9.02 -5.55
N GLN A 47 -2.96 8.56 -4.50
CA GLN A 47 -1.60 8.00 -4.62
C GLN A 47 -1.58 6.74 -5.48
N TRP A 48 -2.58 5.86 -5.35
CA TRP A 48 -2.70 4.67 -6.20
C TRP A 48 -2.88 5.01 -7.67
N LYS A 49 -3.76 5.96 -8.01
CA LYS A 49 -3.97 6.39 -9.41
C LYS A 49 -2.69 6.95 -10.04
N ALA A 50 -1.93 7.74 -9.27
CA ALA A 50 -0.64 8.25 -9.71
C ALA A 50 0.38 7.12 -9.96
N ALA A 51 0.48 6.17 -9.03
CA ALA A 51 1.37 5.01 -9.15
C ALA A 51 0.98 4.09 -10.33
N ALA A 52 -0.32 3.95 -10.60
CA ALA A 52 -0.85 3.16 -11.71
C ALA A 52 -0.76 3.88 -13.07
N GLY A 53 -0.32 5.14 -13.11
CA GLY A 53 -0.28 5.94 -14.34
C GLY A 53 -1.66 6.26 -14.91
N VAL A 54 -2.74 6.14 -14.11
CA VAL A 54 -4.12 6.43 -14.52
C VAL A 54 -4.42 7.92 -14.34
N ILE A 55 -3.47 8.77 -14.71
CA ILE A 55 -3.66 10.22 -14.67
C ILE A 55 -4.67 10.59 -15.77
N ALA A 56 -5.66 11.41 -15.40
CA ALA A 56 -6.57 12.04 -16.37
C ALA A 56 -5.81 13.04 -17.25
#